data_AF-A0A522XKZ3-F1
#
_entry.id   AF-A0A522XKZ3-F1
#
_cell.length_a   1.000
_cell.length_b   1.000
_cell.length_c   1.000
_cell.angle_alpha   90.00
_cell.angle_beta   90.00
_cell.angle_gamma   90.00
#
_symmetry.space_group_name_H-M   'P 1'
#
loop_
_entity.id
_entity.type
_entity.pdbx_description
1 polymer ?
#
loop_
_entity_poly.entity_id
_entity_poly.type
_entity_poly.pdbx_seq_one_letter_code
_entity_poly.pdbx_strand_id
1 'polypeptide(L)'
;MLTNHPIENAGRAAHYFSAQDDYYAKEGNGSWLGKGAKLLGLEGAVDPKQFRALLEGRLPTGGNIHEKFDPRTASKRHGWDFTFS
;
A
#
# COMPACT_ATOMS: atom_id res chain seq x y z
N MET A 1 -7.65 -15.36 13.80
CA MET A 1 -8.02 -15.83 12.44
C MET A 1 -7.23 -15.00 11.42
N LEU A 2 -6.92 -15.56 10.24
CA LEU A 2 -6.22 -14.86 9.16
C LEU A 2 -7.07 -14.88 7.89
N THR A 3 -7.27 -13.71 7.28
CA THR A 3 -7.89 -13.57 5.96
C THR A 3 -6.97 -12.80 5.02
N ASN A 4 -7.09 -13.06 3.72
CA ASN A 4 -6.35 -12.34 2.70
C ASN A 4 -7.26 -11.89 1.56
N HIS A 5 -7.08 -10.66 1.08
CA HIS A 5 -7.82 -10.09 -0.03
C HIS A 5 -6.88 -9.38 -1.01
N PRO A 6 -7.07 -9.56 -2.33
CA PRO A 6 -6.33 -8.78 -3.31
C PRO A 6 -6.76 -7.31 -3.26
N ILE A 7 -5.81 -6.38 -3.40
CA ILE A 7 -6.11 -4.96 -3.53
C ILE A 7 -6.39 -4.65 -5.00
N GLU A 8 -7.65 -4.37 -5.31
CA GLU A 8 -8.13 -4.08 -6.67
C GLU A 8 -8.05 -2.60 -7.05
N ASN A 9 -8.01 -1.70 -6.05
CA ASN A 9 -7.98 -0.26 -6.28
C ASN A 9 -7.07 0.44 -5.26
N ALA A 10 -5.97 1.00 -5.73
CA ALA A 10 -5.00 1.71 -4.89
C ALA A 10 -5.60 2.90 -4.13
N GLY A 11 -6.48 3.68 -4.76
CA GLY A 11 -7.08 4.86 -4.14
C GLY A 11 -8.04 4.47 -3.00
N ARG A 12 -8.87 3.45 -3.23
CA ARG A 12 -9.79 2.93 -2.22
C ARG A 12 -9.04 2.32 -1.04
N ALA A 13 -7.97 1.56 -1.29
CA ALA A 13 -7.14 1.00 -0.23
C ALA A 13 -6.41 2.09 0.55
N ALA A 14 -5.81 3.07 -0.12
CA ALA A 14 -5.16 4.18 0.55
C ALA A 14 -6.12 4.97 1.45
N HIS A 15 -7.36 5.20 1.01
CA HIS A 15 -8.38 5.83 1.84
C HIS A 15 -8.75 4.94 3.04
N TYR A 16 -9.02 3.66 2.79
CA TYR A 16 -9.41 2.68 3.82
C TYR A 16 -8.37 2.54 4.95
N PHE A 17 -7.08 2.53 4.59
CA PHE A 17 -5.97 2.44 5.56
C PHE A 17 -5.51 3.80 6.09
N SER A 18 -6.03 4.91 5.54
CA SER A 18 -5.75 6.23 6.10
C SER A 18 -6.74 6.53 7.23
N ALA A 19 -6.24 7.16 8.29
CA ALA A 19 -6.99 7.63 9.45
C ALA A 19 -8.09 8.68 9.17
N GLN A 20 -8.56 8.85 7.93
CA GLN A 20 -9.63 9.79 7.60
C GLN A 20 -11.02 9.30 8.00
N ASP A 21 -11.24 7.98 8.12
CA ASP A 21 -12.44 7.43 8.72
C ASP A 21 -12.19 7.16 10.23
N ASP A 22 -13.04 7.73 11.09
CA ASP A 22 -12.92 7.83 12.56
C ASP A 22 -12.53 6.54 13.31
N TYR A 23 -12.70 5.38 12.68
CA TYR A 23 -12.45 4.07 13.29
C TYR A 23 -10.95 3.75 13.43
N TYR A 24 -10.10 4.16 12.46
CA TYR A 24 -8.65 3.95 12.53
C TYR A 24 -7.87 5.19 13.00
N ALA A 25 -8.54 6.35 13.08
CA ALA A 25 -7.95 7.59 13.56
C ALA A 25 -7.43 7.50 15.01
N LYS A 26 -7.99 6.60 15.83
CA LYS A 26 -7.55 6.39 17.22
C LYS A 26 -6.30 5.52 17.37
N GLU A 27 -5.97 4.67 16.39
CA GLU A 27 -4.88 3.70 16.49
C GLU A 27 -3.63 4.11 15.67
N GLY A 28 -3.73 5.17 14.86
CA GLY A 28 -2.62 5.73 14.08
C GLY A 28 -2.49 5.11 12.68
N ASN A 29 -1.63 5.68 11.85
CA ASN A 29 -1.53 5.35 10.41
C ASN A 29 -0.84 4.00 10.12
N GLY A 30 -0.61 3.14 11.11
CA GLY A 30 0.19 1.92 10.96
C GLY A 30 1.71 2.18 10.82
N SER A 31 2.47 1.11 10.61
CA SER A 31 3.94 1.18 10.51
C SER A 31 4.50 0.32 9.37
N TRP A 32 5.63 0.76 8.82
CA TRP A 32 6.34 0.01 7.78
C TRP A 32 7.07 -1.21 8.36
N LEU A 33 6.93 -2.36 7.68
CA LEU A 33 7.57 -3.62 8.07
C LEU A 33 8.30 -4.27 6.88
N GLY A 34 9.29 -5.10 7.20
CA GLY A 34 9.99 -5.95 6.24
C GLY A 34 11.27 -5.35 5.64
N LYS A 35 12.09 -6.21 5.02
CA LYS A 35 13.39 -5.84 4.44
C LYS A 35 13.25 -4.89 3.25
N GLY A 36 12.19 -5.04 2.44
CA GLY A 36 11.92 -4.16 1.30
C GLY A 36 11.65 -2.72 1.71
N ALA A 37 10.89 -2.51 2.80
CA ALA A 37 10.66 -1.18 3.37
C ALA A 37 11.99 -0.52 3.78
N LYS A 38 12.84 -1.24 4.51
CA LYS A 38 14.19 -0.75 4.91
C LYS A 38 15.06 -0.37 3.72
N LEU A 39 15.09 -1.20 2.67
CA LEU A 39 15.84 -0.90 1.44
C LEU A 39 15.34 0.35 0.71
N LEU A 40 14.06 0.67 0.85
CA LEU A 40 13.43 1.86 0.29
C LEU A 40 13.45 3.07 1.24
N GLY A 41 14.04 2.94 2.44
CA GLY A 41 14.05 3.98 3.46
C GLY A 41 12.66 4.28 4.06
N LEU A 42 11.75 3.31 4.02
CA LEU A 42 10.39 3.41 4.58
C LEU A 42 10.40 2.90 6.01
N GLU A 43 10.35 3.82 6.97
CA GLU A 43 10.43 3.51 8.41
C GLU A 43 9.42 4.34 9.21
N GLY A 44 9.01 3.83 10.37
CA GLY A 44 8.09 4.53 11.27
C GLY A 44 6.66 4.58 10.73
N ALA A 45 6.00 5.72 10.94
CA ALA A 45 4.59 5.93 10.58
C ALA A 45 4.40 5.95 9.06
N VAL A 46 3.32 5.32 8.59
CA VAL A 46 2.99 5.32 7.17
C VAL A 46 2.41 6.68 6.76
N ASP A 47 3.03 7.30 5.75
CA ASP A 47 2.45 8.45 5.07
C ASP A 47 1.42 7.98 4.02
N PRO A 48 0.15 8.43 4.07
CA PRO A 48 -0.89 7.98 3.16
C PRO A 48 -0.58 8.24 1.68
N LYS A 49 0.12 9.33 1.35
CA LYS A 49 0.46 9.67 -0.04
C LYS A 49 1.54 8.74 -0.57
N GLN A 50 2.56 8.46 0.23
CA GLN A 50 3.62 7.52 -0.10
C GLN A 50 3.09 6.09 -0.22
N PHE A 51 2.21 5.67 0.70
CA PHE A 51 1.54 4.37 0.64
C PHE A 51 0.71 4.21 -0.64
N ARG A 52 -0.10 5.22 -0.99
CA ARG A 52 -0.83 5.23 -2.25
C ARG A 52 0.10 5.12 -3.46
N ALA A 53 1.19 5.89 -3.48
CA ALA A 53 2.15 5.86 -4.58
C ALA A 53 2.75 4.46 -4.78
N LEU A 54 3.07 3.76 -3.69
CA LEU A 54 3.57 2.39 -3.71
C LEU A 54 2.54 1.38 -4.23
N LEU A 55 1.27 1.48 -3.82
CA LEU A 55 0.17 0.68 -4.40
C LEU A 55 0.00 0.94 -5.90
N GLU A 56 0.32 2.15 -6.36
CA GLU A 56 0.35 2.49 -7.78
C GLU A 56 1.64 2.05 -8.49
N GLY A 57 2.58 1.44 -7.77
CA GLY A 57 3.84 0.92 -8.29
C GLY A 57 4.95 1.95 -8.41
N ARG A 58 4.79 3.15 -7.83
CA ARG A 58 5.80 4.21 -7.82
C ARG A 58 6.68 4.08 -6.59
N LEU A 59 7.98 3.91 -6.80
CA LEU A 59 8.96 3.78 -5.73
C LEU A 59 9.41 5.18 -5.26
N PRO A 60 9.74 5.33 -3.96
CA PRO A 60 10.27 6.59 -3.42
C PRO A 60 11.62 7.00 -4.05
N THR A 61 12.33 6.05 -4.65
CA THR A 61 13.58 6.27 -5.40
C THR A 61 13.37 6.83 -6.82
N GLY A 62 12.12 7.02 -7.25
CA GLY A 62 11.75 7.54 -8.58
C GLY A 62 11.51 6.45 -9.65
N GLY A 63 11.80 5.19 -9.34
CA GLY A 63 11.51 4.06 -10.23
C GLY A 63 10.04 3.65 -10.23
N ASN A 64 9.64 2.85 -11.23
CA ASN A 64 8.35 2.16 -11.26
C ASN A 64 8.56 0.65 -11.23
N ILE A 65 7.74 -0.06 -10.44
CA ILE A 65 7.75 -1.54 -10.38
C ILE A 65 7.32 -2.15 -11.73
N HIS A 66 6.53 -1.40 -12.50
CA HIS A 66 5.91 -1.85 -13.74
C HIS A 66 6.62 -1.25 -14.96
N GLU A 67 7.78 -1.79 -15.35
CA GLU A 67 8.46 -1.31 -16.57
C GLU A 67 7.76 -1.76 -17.88
N LYS A 68 6.95 -2.83 -17.85
CA LYS A 68 6.32 -3.44 -19.04
C LYS A 68 4.85 -3.84 -18.82
N PHE A 69 4.10 -3.05 -18.07
CA PHE A 69 2.68 -3.35 -17.85
C PHE A 69 1.85 -2.89 -19.05
N ASP A 70 1.16 -3.84 -19.70
CA ASP A 70 0.15 -3.52 -20.71
C ASP A 70 -1.23 -3.42 -20.04
N PRO A 71 -1.79 -2.20 -19.92
CA PRO A 71 -3.10 -1.99 -19.29
C PRO A 71 -4.27 -2.61 -20.05
N ARG A 72 -4.04 -3.13 -21.27
CA ARG A 72 -5.07 -3.79 -22.08
C ARG A 72 -5.18 -5.30 -21.83
N THR A 73 -4.16 -5.92 -21.24
CA THR A 73 -4.07 -7.40 -21.15
C THR A 73 -3.89 -7.93 -19.74
N ALA A 74 -3.49 -7.10 -18.77
CA ALA A 74 -3.39 -7.50 -17.37
C ALA A 74 -4.14 -6.55 -16.44
N SER A 75 -4.85 -7.07 -15.45
CA SER A 75 -5.36 -6.25 -14.34
C SER A 75 -4.20 -5.82 -13.43
N LYS A 76 -4.18 -4.54 -13.04
CA LYS A 76 -3.10 -4.01 -12.21
C LYS A 76 -3.24 -4.60 -10.81
N ARG A 77 -2.24 -5.35 -10.37
CA ARG A 77 -2.19 -5.89 -9.00
C ARG A 77 -1.52 -4.86 -8.10
N HIS A 78 -2.29 -4.26 -7.19
CA HIS A 78 -1.80 -3.22 -6.31
C HIS A 78 -1.13 -3.76 -5.04
N GLY A 79 -1.54 -4.95 -4.60
CA GLY A 79 -1.02 -5.58 -3.39
C GLY A 79 -1.98 -6.62 -2.83
N TRP A 80 -1.69 -7.05 -1.61
CA TRP A 80 -2.50 -7.96 -0.83
C TRP A 80 -2.75 -7.34 0.55
N ASP A 81 -3.98 -7.42 1.01
CA ASP A 81 -4.35 -7.17 2.39
C ASP A 81 -4.36 -8.48 3.16
N PHE A 82 -3.75 -8.49 4.33
CA PHE A 82 -3.73 -9.61 5.27
C PHE A 82 -4.27 -9.11 6.60
N THR A 83 -5.49 -9.53 6.96
CA THR A 83 -6.16 -9.12 8.19
C THR A 83 -5.98 -10.19 9.27
N PHE A 84 -5.56 -9.76 10.46
CA PHE A 84 -5.42 -10.60 11.64
C PHE A 84 -6.49 -10.19 12.66
N SER A 85 -7.37 -11.12 13.05
CA SER A 85 -8.49 -10.88 13.98
C SER A 85 -8.64 -11.92 15.07
#